data_AF-A0A8B6EC91-F1
#
_entry.id   AF-A0A8B6EC91-F1
#
_cell.length_a   1.000
_cell.length_b   1.000
_cell.length_c   1.000
_cell.angle_alpha   90.00
_cell.angle_beta   90.00
_cell.angle_gamma   90.00
#
_symmetry.space_group_name_H-M   'P 1'
#
loop_
_entity.id
_entity.type
_entity.pdbx_description
1 polymer ?
#
loop_
_entity_poly.entity_id
_entity_poly.type
_entity_poly.pdbx_seq_one_letter_code
_entity_poly.pdbx_strand_id
1 'polypeptide(L)'
;RFNMKIAFSVVLIVFTLNMHVVKSRFHSSNGVCGRQQYDPRIRSCCGGVVTSKGSCCGTRSYDYRFRSCCRGVITSKGSCCGTRSYNYRFRSCCGGMITSKGSCCGTRSYDYRFRSCCGGMITSKGSCCGTRSYDYRFRSCCKGKITSKGSCCGTRSYDYRYRSCCGGKITSKGSCCGTRSYDYRLRSCCGVVITSKGSCCGTSSYDYRFRSCCNGKITSKGSCCGTRSYDYRFGSCCGGMITSKGSCCGTISYDNRFRSCCRGKITSKGSCFSQFVAYDPLSRGKVI
;
A
#
# COMPACT_ATOMS: atom_id res chain seq x y z
N ARG A 1 32.80 37.11 -89.65
CA ARG A 1 31.71 37.51 -88.73
C ARG A 1 31.19 36.34 -87.85
N PHE A 2 32.03 35.36 -87.49
CA PHE A 2 31.60 34.14 -86.77
C PHE A 2 31.98 34.09 -85.27
N ASN A 3 32.68 35.10 -84.73
CA ASN A 3 33.17 35.09 -83.34
C ASN A 3 32.33 35.90 -82.33
N MET A 4 31.21 36.50 -82.74
CA MET A 4 30.41 37.37 -81.85
C MET A 4 29.18 36.68 -81.23
N LYS A 5 28.76 35.51 -81.74
CA LYS A 5 27.60 34.76 -81.21
C LYS A 5 27.93 33.84 -80.02
N ILE A 6 29.17 33.33 -79.94
CA ILE A 6 29.57 32.39 -78.88
C ILE A 6 29.79 33.12 -77.55
N ALA A 7 30.33 34.34 -77.58
CA ALA A 7 30.54 35.15 -76.38
C ALA A 7 29.21 35.51 -75.67
N PHE A 8 28.14 35.77 -76.42
CA PHE A 8 26.83 36.11 -75.84
C PHE A 8 26.14 34.90 -75.17
N SER A 9 26.30 33.69 -75.73
CA SER A 9 25.72 32.47 -75.13
C SER A 9 26.41 32.05 -73.84
N VAL A 10 27.73 32.21 -73.73
CA VAL A 10 28.47 31.85 -72.50
C VAL A 10 28.16 32.82 -71.36
N VAL A 11 28.03 34.12 -71.64
CA VAL A 11 27.67 35.13 -70.63
C VAL A 11 26.25 34.90 -70.09
N LEU A 12 25.29 34.49 -70.93
CA LEU A 12 23.93 34.14 -70.48
C LEU A 12 23.91 32.87 -69.60
N ILE A 13 24.72 31.87 -69.92
CA ILE A 13 24.79 30.62 -69.13
C ILE A 13 25.44 30.88 -67.76
N VAL A 14 26.47 31.74 -67.68
CA VAL A 14 27.09 32.12 -66.40
C VAL A 14 26.13 32.98 -65.55
N PHE A 15 25.33 33.87 -66.15
CA PHE A 15 24.32 34.64 -65.43
C PHE A 15 23.15 33.77 -64.91
N THR A 16 22.69 32.79 -65.68
CA THR A 16 21.61 31.88 -65.26
C THR A 16 22.05 30.88 -64.18
N LEU A 17 23.31 30.40 -64.22
CA LEU A 17 23.86 29.56 -63.16
C LEU A 17 24.09 30.32 -61.85
N ASN A 18 24.50 31.60 -61.91
CA ASN A 18 24.64 32.44 -60.70
C ASN A 18 23.27 32.75 -60.05
N MET A 19 22.19 32.87 -60.83
CA MET A 19 20.83 33.03 -60.29
C MET A 19 20.28 31.75 -59.64
N HIS A 20 20.78 30.56 -60.02
CA HIS A 20 20.39 29.30 -59.39
C HIS A 20 21.15 28.99 -58.09
N VAL A 21 22.39 29.50 -57.93
CA VAL A 21 23.22 29.22 -56.74
C VAL A 21 22.96 30.18 -55.56
N VAL A 22 22.40 31.38 -55.80
CA VAL A 22 21.96 32.30 -54.72
C VAL A 22 20.60 31.90 -54.11
N LYS A 23 19.98 30.81 -54.57
CA LYS A 23 18.73 30.29 -53.99
C LYS A 23 18.93 29.39 -52.76
N SER A 24 20.16 29.30 -52.24
CA SER A 24 20.45 28.67 -50.95
C SER A 24 20.99 29.72 -49.97
N ARG A 25 20.43 29.75 -48.76
CA ARG A 25 20.81 30.59 -47.59
C ARG A 25 20.00 31.86 -47.31
N PHE A 26 18.70 31.85 -47.58
CA PHE A 26 17.75 32.47 -46.65
C PHE A 26 16.48 31.60 -46.58
N HIS A 27 16.61 30.40 -46.01
CA HIS A 27 15.46 29.77 -45.37
C HIS A 27 15.10 30.60 -44.14
N SER A 28 14.43 31.73 -44.34
CA SER A 28 13.40 32.11 -43.38
C SER A 28 12.40 30.96 -43.45
N SER A 29 12.47 30.03 -42.50
CA SER A 29 11.55 28.91 -42.41
C SER A 29 10.15 29.47 -42.17
N ASN A 30 9.47 29.83 -43.26
CA ASN A 30 8.10 30.31 -43.22
C ASN A 30 7.25 29.21 -42.58
N GLY A 31 6.63 29.56 -41.46
CA GLY A 31 5.67 28.68 -40.79
C GLY A 31 4.42 28.55 -41.66
N VAL A 32 3.72 27.43 -41.52
CA VAL A 32 2.44 27.19 -42.18
C VAL A 32 1.35 27.17 -41.11
N CYS A 33 0.30 27.95 -41.30
CA CYS A 33 -0.87 28.02 -40.44
C CYS A 33 -2.12 27.69 -41.26
N GLY A 34 -2.69 26.51 -41.07
CA GLY A 34 -3.74 26.01 -41.96
C GLY A 34 -3.24 25.91 -43.40
N ARG A 35 -3.77 26.76 -44.30
CA ARG A 35 -3.35 26.84 -45.71
C ARG A 35 -2.47 28.06 -46.03
N GLN A 36 -2.11 28.87 -45.04
CA GLN A 36 -1.40 30.13 -45.24
C GLN A 36 0.05 30.03 -44.75
N GLN A 37 1.01 30.53 -45.53
CA GLN A 37 2.40 30.71 -45.10
C GLN A 37 2.56 32.03 -44.32
N TYR A 38 3.42 32.05 -43.30
CA TYR A 38 3.73 33.24 -42.50
C TYR A 38 5.17 33.23 -41.98
N ASP A 39 5.75 34.40 -41.68
CA ASP A 39 7.06 34.47 -41.02
C ASP A 39 6.90 34.29 -39.49
N PRO A 40 7.39 33.18 -38.90
CA PRO A 40 7.22 32.89 -37.47
C PRO A 40 8.03 33.83 -36.56
N ARG A 41 8.95 34.63 -37.12
CA ARG A 41 9.72 35.61 -36.36
C ARG A 41 8.89 36.83 -35.97
N ILE A 42 7.82 37.14 -36.70
CA ILE A 42 6.99 38.35 -36.50
C ILE A 42 5.48 38.07 -36.38
N ARG A 43 5.04 36.85 -36.67
CA ARG A 43 3.64 36.42 -36.61
C ARG A 43 3.52 35.09 -35.84
N SER A 44 2.31 34.77 -35.40
CA SER A 44 1.99 33.50 -34.73
C SER A 44 0.78 32.84 -35.40
N CYS A 45 0.64 31.53 -35.27
CA CYS A 45 -0.53 30.78 -35.71
C CYS A 45 -1.37 30.38 -34.49
N CYS A 46 -2.60 30.86 -34.39
CA CYS A 46 -3.50 30.56 -33.28
C CYS A 46 -4.79 29.95 -33.83
N GLY A 47 -5.09 28.70 -33.47
CA GLY A 47 -6.33 28.02 -33.88
C GLY A 47 -6.56 28.00 -35.41
N GLY A 48 -5.49 27.91 -36.19
CA GLY A 48 -5.56 27.92 -37.67
C GLY A 48 -5.62 29.31 -38.31
N VAL A 49 -5.52 30.39 -37.53
CA VAL A 49 -5.52 31.78 -38.01
C VAL A 49 -4.15 32.42 -37.77
N VAL A 50 -3.59 33.10 -38.78
CA VAL A 50 -2.34 33.87 -38.65
C VAL A 50 -2.62 35.19 -37.93
N THR A 51 -1.91 35.44 -36.83
CA THR A 51 -2.09 36.60 -35.95
C THR A 51 -0.77 37.34 -35.71
N SER A 52 -0.81 38.51 -35.06
CA SER A 52 0.41 39.16 -34.56
C SER A 52 1.17 38.23 -33.60
N LYS A 53 2.49 38.40 -33.50
CA LYS A 53 3.32 37.58 -32.62
C LYS A 53 2.84 37.67 -31.17
N GLY A 54 2.60 36.51 -30.55
CA GLY A 54 2.14 36.46 -29.16
C GLY A 54 1.72 35.06 -28.74
N SER A 55 1.21 34.95 -27.51
CA SER A 55 0.62 33.70 -27.02
C SER A 55 -0.80 33.54 -27.54
N CYS A 56 -1.26 32.32 -27.75
CA CYS A 56 -2.57 32.04 -28.31
C CYS A 56 -3.65 31.81 -27.24
N CYS A 57 -4.85 32.27 -27.52
CA CYS A 57 -6.08 31.99 -26.78
C CYS A 57 -7.20 31.71 -27.79
N GLY A 58 -7.45 30.43 -28.07
CA GLY A 58 -8.29 30.04 -29.21
C GLY A 58 -7.66 30.49 -30.53
N THR A 59 -8.42 31.24 -31.34
CA THR A 59 -8.00 31.75 -32.65
C THR A 59 -7.28 33.11 -32.60
N ARG A 60 -7.09 33.68 -31.40
CA ARG A 60 -6.52 35.02 -31.22
C ARG A 60 -5.17 34.96 -30.52
N SER A 61 -4.24 35.83 -30.91
CA SER A 61 -3.02 36.06 -30.11
C SER A 61 -3.18 37.21 -29.11
N TYR A 62 -2.35 37.19 -28.08
CA TYR A 62 -2.22 38.24 -27.08
C TYR A 62 -0.79 38.34 -26.53
N ASP A 63 -0.45 39.50 -25.97
CA ASP A 63 0.81 39.68 -25.25
C ASP A 63 0.71 39.12 -23.81
N TYR A 64 1.41 38.01 -23.56
CA TYR A 64 1.47 37.34 -22.26
C TYR A 64 2.07 38.20 -21.14
N ARG A 65 2.78 39.28 -21.49
CA ARG A 65 3.34 40.22 -20.52
C ARG A 65 2.25 41.01 -19.81
N PHE A 66 1.11 41.25 -20.46
CA PHE A 66 0.00 42.08 -19.95
C PHE A 66 -1.35 41.37 -19.86
N ARG A 67 -1.51 40.23 -20.54
CA ARG A 67 -2.78 39.50 -20.62
C ARG A 67 -2.60 38.00 -20.31
N SER A 68 -3.72 37.31 -20.10
CA SER A 68 -3.76 35.87 -19.85
C SER A 68 -4.99 35.24 -20.51
N CYS A 69 -4.91 33.96 -20.87
CA CYS A 69 -6.04 33.22 -21.44
C CYS A 69 -6.70 32.33 -20.37
N CYS A 70 -7.96 32.61 -20.02
CA CYS A 70 -8.73 31.84 -19.05
C CYS A 70 -9.90 31.16 -19.75
N ARG A 71 -9.83 29.83 -19.92
CA ARG A 71 -10.86 29.03 -20.63
C ARG A 71 -11.29 29.65 -21.97
N GLY A 72 -10.32 30.02 -22.79
CA GLY A 72 -10.56 30.60 -24.13
C GLY A 72 -10.91 32.10 -24.13
N VAL A 73 -10.95 32.76 -22.96
CA VAL A 73 -11.19 34.20 -22.85
C VAL A 73 -9.89 34.93 -22.54
N ILE A 74 -9.52 35.92 -23.37
CA ILE A 74 -8.38 36.80 -23.10
C ILE A 74 -8.77 37.81 -22.03
N THR A 75 -7.99 37.85 -20.95
CA THR A 75 -8.22 38.66 -19.75
C THR A 75 -6.97 39.47 -19.39
N SER A 76 -7.07 40.36 -18.41
CA SER A 76 -5.88 41.01 -17.82
C SER A 76 -4.97 39.96 -17.18
N LYS A 77 -3.67 40.26 -17.10
CA LYS A 77 -2.70 39.31 -16.53
C LYS A 77 -3.07 38.92 -15.10
N GLY A 78 -3.13 37.62 -14.86
CA GLY A 78 -3.47 37.08 -13.55
C GLY A 78 -3.69 35.57 -13.57
N SER A 79 -4.05 35.04 -12.41
CA SER A 79 -4.47 33.64 -12.28
C SER A 79 -5.92 33.48 -12.72
N CYS A 80 -6.28 32.33 -13.26
CA CYS A 80 -7.63 32.09 -13.78
C CYS A 80 -8.55 31.46 -12.74
N CYS A 81 -9.81 31.90 -12.73
CA CYS A 81 -10.93 31.28 -12.04
C CYS A 81 -12.11 31.18 -13.03
N GLY A 82 -12.29 30.00 -13.64
CA GLY A 82 -13.19 29.87 -14.78
C GLY A 82 -12.70 30.69 -15.98
N THR A 83 -13.56 31.55 -16.52
CA THR A 83 -13.27 32.45 -17.66
C THR A 83 -12.69 33.80 -17.24
N ARG A 84 -12.54 34.06 -15.93
CA ARG A 84 -12.08 35.34 -15.39
C ARG A 84 -10.65 35.21 -14.86
N SER A 85 -9.86 36.27 -14.96
CA SER A 85 -8.58 36.38 -14.25
C SER A 85 -8.72 37.16 -12.93
N TYR A 86 -7.78 36.93 -12.02
CA TYR A 86 -7.67 37.65 -10.76
C TYR A 86 -6.21 37.79 -10.32
N ASN A 87 -5.95 38.78 -9.46
CA ASN A 87 -4.65 38.94 -8.83
C ASN A 87 -4.51 37.97 -7.65
N TYR A 88 -3.72 36.91 -7.83
CA TYR A 88 -3.50 35.86 -6.82
C TYR A 88 -2.87 36.37 -5.52
N ARG A 89 -2.26 37.57 -5.51
CA ARG A 89 -1.71 38.17 -4.29
C ARG A 89 -2.81 38.54 -3.30
N PHE A 90 -3.97 38.97 -3.78
CA PHE A 90 -5.07 39.50 -2.95
C PHE A 90 -6.36 38.67 -3.00
N ARG A 91 -6.49 37.76 -3.97
CA ARG A 91 -7.70 36.96 -4.20
C ARG A 91 -7.36 35.47 -4.31
N SER A 92 -8.38 34.63 -4.22
CA SER A 92 -8.28 33.17 -4.42
C SER A 92 -9.46 32.68 -5.25
N CYS A 93 -9.36 31.49 -5.84
CA CYS A 93 -10.46 30.85 -6.57
C CYS A 93 -10.93 29.62 -5.79
N CYS A 94 -12.14 29.68 -5.24
CA CYS A 94 -12.73 28.58 -4.46
C CYS A 94 -14.00 28.10 -5.16
N GLY A 95 -14.02 26.83 -5.57
CA GLY A 95 -15.18 26.24 -6.25
C GLY A 95 -15.66 27.03 -7.48
N GLY A 96 -14.74 27.65 -8.22
CA GLY A 96 -15.06 28.49 -9.38
C GLY A 96 -15.46 29.94 -9.06
N MET A 97 -15.48 30.35 -7.79
CA MET A 97 -15.74 31.73 -7.37
C MET A 97 -14.45 32.45 -6.96
N ILE A 98 -14.28 33.69 -7.42
CA ILE A 98 -13.18 34.56 -6.98
C ILE A 98 -13.54 35.17 -5.62
N THR A 99 -12.74 34.89 -4.61
CA THR A 99 -12.95 35.32 -3.23
C THR A 99 -11.76 36.11 -2.70
N SER A 100 -11.83 36.62 -1.47
CA SER A 100 -10.67 37.17 -0.76
C SER A 100 -9.59 36.09 -0.60
N LYS A 101 -8.32 36.53 -0.53
CA LYS A 101 -7.18 35.62 -0.29
C LYS A 101 -7.44 34.74 0.93
N GLY A 102 -7.35 33.43 0.76
CA GLY A 102 -7.54 32.48 1.87
C GLY A 102 -7.54 31.02 1.42
N SER A 103 -7.73 30.13 2.39
CA SER A 103 -7.99 28.70 2.12
C SER A 103 -9.44 28.50 1.70
N CYS A 104 -9.72 27.47 0.90
CA CYS A 104 -11.06 27.22 0.38
C CYS A 104 -11.83 26.18 1.20
N CYS A 105 -13.13 26.41 1.39
CA CYS A 105 -14.10 25.46 1.89
C CYS A 105 -15.32 25.49 0.96
N GLY A 106 -15.38 24.54 0.02
CA GLY A 106 -16.31 24.61 -1.10
C GLY A 106 -16.06 25.85 -1.95
N THR A 107 -17.07 26.71 -2.08
CA THR A 107 -17.01 27.92 -2.89
C THR A 107 -16.58 29.18 -2.12
N ARG A 108 -16.33 29.06 -0.82
CA ARG A 108 -15.96 30.19 0.05
C ARG A 108 -14.50 30.11 0.45
N SER A 109 -13.85 31.26 0.65
CA SER A 109 -12.54 31.32 1.30
C SER A 109 -12.65 31.68 2.78
N TYR A 110 -11.62 31.32 3.55
CA TYR A 110 -11.45 31.66 4.96
C TYR A 110 -9.97 31.84 5.33
N ASP A 111 -9.70 32.55 6.42
CA ASP A 111 -8.35 32.62 7.00
C ASP A 111 -8.07 31.39 7.86
N TYR A 112 -7.18 30.53 7.38
CA TYR A 112 -6.76 29.29 8.06
C TYR A 112 -6.07 29.52 9.41
N ARG A 113 -5.63 30.76 9.69
CA ARG A 113 -5.06 31.11 10.98
C ARG A 113 -6.09 31.08 12.10
N PHE A 114 -7.36 31.31 11.79
CA PHE A 114 -8.45 31.43 12.77
C PHE A 114 -9.62 30.46 12.55
N ARG A 115 -9.71 29.85 11.36
CA ARG A 115 -10.83 28.97 10.97
C ARG A 115 -10.33 27.67 10.34
N SER A 116 -11.20 26.67 10.32
CA SER A 116 -10.99 25.37 9.67
C SER A 116 -12.16 25.05 8.73
N CYS A 117 -11.99 24.11 7.80
CA CYS A 117 -13.07 23.56 7.00
C CYS A 117 -13.33 22.10 7.43
N CYS A 118 -14.49 21.84 8.03
CA CYS A 118 -14.89 20.50 8.48
C CYS A 118 -16.15 20.07 7.74
N GLY A 119 -16.07 18.97 6.98
CA GLY A 119 -17.22 18.45 6.22
C GLY A 119 -17.89 19.48 5.31
N GLY A 120 -17.10 20.39 4.71
CA GLY A 120 -17.62 21.47 3.86
C GLY A 120 -18.15 22.71 4.60
N MET A 121 -18.10 22.73 5.94
CA MET A 121 -18.48 23.90 6.74
C MET A 121 -17.24 24.63 7.29
N ILE A 122 -17.25 25.97 7.19
CA ILE A 122 -16.22 26.81 7.81
C ILE A 122 -16.54 26.95 9.30
N THR A 123 -15.63 26.50 10.15
CA THR A 123 -15.78 26.49 11.60
C THR A 123 -14.65 27.26 12.28
N SER A 124 -14.70 27.40 13.61
CA SER A 124 -13.52 27.86 14.37
C SER A 124 -12.34 26.90 14.15
N LYS A 125 -11.12 27.42 14.31
CA LYS A 125 -9.90 26.62 14.17
C LYS A 125 -9.91 25.46 15.15
N GLY A 126 -9.65 24.27 14.63
CA GLY A 126 -9.62 23.04 15.41
C GLY A 126 -9.54 21.80 14.52
N SER A 127 -9.56 20.64 15.19
CA SER A 127 -9.69 19.33 14.53
C SER A 127 -11.15 19.07 14.16
N CYS A 128 -11.38 18.26 13.12
CA CYS A 128 -12.73 18.01 12.62
C CYS A 128 -13.32 16.70 13.14
N CYS A 129 -14.61 16.72 13.44
CA CYS A 129 -15.44 15.55 13.71
C CYS A 129 -16.73 15.69 12.88
N GLY A 130 -16.74 15.08 11.70
CA GLY A 130 -17.77 15.34 10.69
C GLY A 130 -17.74 16.81 10.23
N THR A 131 -18.86 17.51 10.35
CA THR A 131 -19.02 18.92 9.96
C THR A 131 -18.61 19.93 11.04
N ARG A 132 -18.24 19.45 12.24
CA ARG A 132 -17.93 20.31 13.40
C ARG A 132 -16.44 20.31 13.69
N SER A 133 -15.91 21.44 14.14
CA SER A 133 -14.57 21.48 14.73
C SER A 133 -14.62 21.32 16.25
N TYR A 134 -13.49 20.89 16.83
CA TYR A 134 -13.26 20.83 18.27
C TYR A 134 -11.78 21.08 18.60
N ASP A 135 -11.51 21.49 19.83
CA ASP A 135 -10.15 21.57 20.35
C ASP A 135 -9.65 20.19 20.79
N TYR A 136 -8.67 19.64 20.05
CA TYR A 136 -8.07 18.34 20.31
C TYR A 136 -7.30 18.27 21.64
N ARG A 137 -6.98 19.41 22.24
CA ARG A 137 -6.33 19.48 23.55
C ARG A 137 -7.25 19.04 24.67
N PHE A 138 -8.57 19.18 24.51
CA PHE A 138 -9.59 18.90 25.53
C PHE A 138 -10.64 17.89 25.09
N ARG A 139 -10.76 17.62 23.80
CA ARG A 139 -11.81 16.76 23.22
C ARG A 139 -11.24 15.75 22.23
N SER A 140 -12.01 14.71 21.94
CA SER A 140 -11.71 13.67 20.96
C SER A 140 -12.92 13.43 20.06
N CYS A 141 -12.72 12.81 18.89
CA CYS A 141 -13.81 12.40 18.00
C CYS A 141 -13.89 10.87 17.96
N CYS A 142 -14.96 10.29 18.49
CA CYS A 142 -15.19 8.85 18.51
C CYS A 142 -16.39 8.50 17.63
N LYS A 143 -16.15 7.84 16.49
CA LYS A 143 -17.18 7.48 15.50
C LYS A 143 -18.13 8.65 15.17
N GLY A 144 -17.55 9.82 14.86
CA GLY A 144 -18.31 11.02 14.50
C GLY A 144 -18.94 11.78 15.66
N LYS A 145 -18.77 11.33 16.91
CA LYS A 145 -19.21 12.05 18.11
C LYS A 145 -18.05 12.73 18.81
N ILE A 146 -18.17 14.04 19.06
CA ILE A 146 -17.21 14.78 19.87
C ILE A 146 -17.43 14.41 21.35
N THR A 147 -16.38 14.00 22.03
CA THR A 147 -16.38 13.56 23.43
C THR A 147 -15.30 14.27 24.23
N SER A 148 -15.22 14.02 25.55
CA SER A 148 -14.04 14.41 26.34
C SER A 148 -12.78 13.75 25.80
N LYS A 149 -11.62 14.36 26.05
CA LYS A 149 -10.33 13.80 25.63
C LYS A 149 -10.12 12.39 26.17
N GLY A 150 -9.77 11.47 25.29
CA GLY A 150 -9.49 10.09 25.66
C GLY A 150 -9.37 9.16 24.46
N SER A 151 -9.12 7.89 24.75
CA SER A 151 -9.19 6.81 23.76
C SER A 151 -10.65 6.46 23.46
N CYS A 152 -10.92 6.00 22.23
CA CYS A 152 -12.29 5.70 21.80
C CYS A 152 -12.64 4.22 22.01
N CYS A 153 -13.86 3.98 22.50
CA CYS A 153 -14.52 2.68 22.51
C CYS A 153 -15.91 2.84 21.90
N GLY A 154 -16.03 2.55 20.61
CA GLY A 154 -17.24 2.90 19.84
C GLY A 154 -17.40 4.42 19.75
N THR A 155 -18.57 4.93 20.17
CA THR A 155 -18.92 6.37 20.14
C THR A 155 -18.53 7.11 21.43
N ARG A 156 -17.94 6.42 22.40
CA ARG A 156 -17.58 6.98 23.71
C ARG A 156 -16.05 7.08 23.83
N SER A 157 -15.58 8.09 24.55
CA SER A 157 -14.18 8.15 24.99
C SER A 157 -14.01 7.62 26.42
N TYR A 158 -12.79 7.23 26.75
CA TYR A 158 -12.36 6.84 28.10
C TYR A 158 -10.89 7.21 28.34
N ASP A 159 -10.50 7.34 29.60
CA ASP A 159 -9.09 7.49 29.99
C ASP A 159 -8.40 6.11 30.00
N TYR A 160 -7.50 5.89 29.05
CA TYR A 160 -6.74 4.64 28.89
C TYR A 160 -5.82 4.33 30.09
N ARG A 161 -5.53 5.32 30.93
CA ARG A 161 -4.73 5.12 32.14
C ARG A 161 -5.48 4.29 33.18
N TYR A 162 -6.81 4.31 33.17
CA TYR A 162 -7.66 3.65 34.17
C TYR A 162 -8.65 2.63 33.59
N ARG A 163 -8.88 2.66 32.27
CA ARG A 163 -9.88 1.81 31.61
C ARG A 163 -9.33 1.19 30.32
N SER A 164 -9.96 0.11 29.87
CA SER A 164 -9.70 -0.56 28.59
C SER A 164 -10.97 -0.61 27.73
N CYS A 165 -10.84 -0.88 26.43
CA CYS A 165 -11.97 -1.21 25.56
C CYS A 165 -11.86 -2.66 25.09
N CYS A 166 -12.75 -3.52 25.55
CA CYS A 166 -12.79 -4.95 25.20
C CYS A 166 -14.10 -5.27 24.50
N GLY A 167 -14.03 -5.75 23.26
CA GLY A 167 -15.22 -6.09 22.46
C GLY A 167 -16.24 -4.95 22.36
N GLY A 168 -15.77 -3.69 22.28
CA GLY A 168 -16.63 -2.50 22.21
C GLY A 168 -17.22 -2.03 23.55
N LYS A 169 -16.88 -2.67 24.68
CA LYS A 169 -17.28 -2.23 26.03
C LYS A 169 -16.10 -1.61 26.76
N ILE A 170 -16.35 -0.47 27.42
CA ILE A 170 -15.37 0.16 28.31
C ILE A 170 -15.36 -0.62 29.63
N THR A 171 -14.22 -1.13 30.04
CA THR A 171 -14.03 -1.94 31.24
C THR A 171 -12.92 -1.35 32.13
N SER A 172 -12.68 -1.95 33.30
CA SER A 172 -11.50 -1.62 34.12
C SER A 172 -10.21 -1.89 33.34
N LYS A 173 -9.13 -1.19 33.68
CA LYS A 173 -7.83 -1.40 33.04
C LYS A 173 -7.41 -2.86 33.15
N GLY A 174 -7.02 -3.44 32.02
CA GLY A 174 -6.60 -4.84 31.94
C GLY A 174 -6.47 -5.32 30.51
N SER A 175 -6.03 -6.57 30.37
CA SER A 175 -6.02 -7.30 29.09
C SER A 175 -7.42 -7.76 28.74
N CYS A 176 -7.74 -7.88 27.45
CA CYS A 176 -9.07 -8.28 27.00
C CYS A 176 -9.16 -9.80 26.79
N CYS A 177 -10.29 -10.37 27.22
CA CYS A 177 -10.72 -11.72 26.90
C CYS A 177 -12.17 -11.63 26.43
N GLY A 178 -12.37 -11.64 25.11
CA GLY A 178 -13.65 -11.29 24.50
C GLY A 178 -14.07 -9.86 24.86
N THR A 179 -15.23 -9.71 25.52
CA THR A 179 -15.81 -8.41 25.92
C THR A 179 -15.42 -7.96 27.33
N ARG A 180 -14.65 -8.78 28.06
CA ARG A 180 -14.27 -8.52 29.46
C ARG A 180 -12.79 -8.18 29.54
N SER A 181 -12.41 -7.32 30.49
CA SER A 181 -11.01 -7.18 30.88
C SER A 181 -10.66 -8.06 32.08
N TYR A 182 -9.39 -8.38 32.22
CA TYR A 182 -8.81 -9.08 33.35
C TYR A 182 -7.37 -8.61 33.63
N ASP A 183 -6.90 -8.82 34.86
CA ASP A 183 -5.49 -8.63 35.19
C ASP A 183 -4.66 -9.82 34.69
N TYR A 184 -3.83 -9.59 33.68
CA TYR A 184 -2.98 -10.62 33.08
C TYR A 184 -1.90 -11.16 34.02
N ARG A 185 -1.60 -10.47 35.12
CA ARG A 185 -0.67 -10.95 36.13
C ARG A 185 -1.28 -12.06 36.98
N LEU A 186 -2.57 -11.96 37.27
CA LEU A 186 -3.30 -12.90 38.13
C LEU A 186 -4.06 -13.97 37.37
N ARG A 187 -4.42 -13.71 36.11
CA ARG A 187 -5.33 -14.56 35.32
C ARG A 187 -4.85 -14.76 33.90
N SER A 188 -5.48 -15.67 33.18
CA SER A 188 -5.20 -15.98 31.77
C SER A 188 -6.50 -16.01 30.97
N CYS A 189 -6.41 -15.84 29.66
CA CYS A 189 -7.54 -15.97 28.74
C CYS A 189 -7.31 -17.19 27.86
N CYS A 190 -8.13 -18.22 28.03
CA CYS A 190 -8.08 -19.45 27.24
C CYS A 190 -9.31 -19.47 26.32
N GLY A 191 -9.09 -19.17 25.04
CA GLY A 191 -10.16 -18.88 24.09
C GLY A 191 -10.88 -17.58 24.45
N VAL A 192 -12.07 -17.68 25.03
CA VAL A 192 -12.88 -16.54 25.53
C VAL A 192 -13.17 -16.63 27.02
N VAL A 193 -12.58 -17.60 27.72
CA VAL A 193 -12.79 -17.84 29.15
C VAL A 193 -11.62 -17.28 29.94
N ILE A 194 -11.92 -16.47 30.95
CA ILE A 194 -10.93 -15.98 31.91
C ILE A 194 -10.76 -17.03 33.00
N THR A 195 -9.53 -17.53 33.14
CA THR A 195 -9.18 -18.61 34.06
C THR A 195 -8.08 -18.17 35.03
N SER A 196 -7.71 -19.05 35.98
CA SER A 196 -6.51 -18.87 36.80
C SER A 196 -5.25 -18.78 35.94
N LYS A 197 -4.22 -18.09 36.44
CA LYS A 197 -2.95 -17.94 35.71
C LYS A 197 -2.38 -19.31 35.34
N GLY A 198 -2.12 -19.53 34.06
CA GLY A 198 -1.58 -20.81 33.57
C GLY A 198 -1.46 -20.86 32.06
N SER A 199 -1.01 -22.00 31.55
CA SER A 199 -1.04 -22.32 30.12
C SER A 199 -2.43 -22.78 29.72
N CYS A 200 -2.81 -22.58 28.46
CA CYS A 200 -4.14 -22.91 27.97
C CYS A 200 -4.17 -24.28 27.26
N CYS A 201 -5.23 -25.04 27.53
CA CYS A 201 -5.61 -26.24 26.79
C CYS A 201 -7.09 -26.11 26.42
N GLY A 202 -7.37 -25.69 25.19
CA GLY A 202 -8.71 -25.25 24.81
C GLY A 202 -9.15 -24.03 25.62
N THR A 203 -10.27 -24.14 26.33
CA THR A 203 -10.84 -23.08 27.19
C THR A 203 -10.42 -23.18 28.66
N SER A 204 -9.63 -24.19 29.03
CA SER A 204 -9.17 -24.41 30.40
C SER A 204 -7.71 -24.00 30.56
N SER A 205 -7.33 -23.48 31.73
CA SER A 205 -5.92 -23.31 32.08
C SER A 205 -5.39 -24.45 32.94
N TYR A 206 -4.08 -24.64 32.90
CA TYR A 206 -3.34 -25.58 33.73
C TYR A 206 -1.95 -25.03 34.09
N ASP A 207 -1.38 -25.53 35.19
CA ASP A 207 0.02 -25.27 35.53
C ASP A 207 0.94 -26.18 34.71
N TYR A 208 1.68 -25.57 33.78
CA TYR A 208 2.57 -26.29 32.86
C TYR A 208 3.75 -26.98 33.57
N ARG A 209 4.02 -26.66 34.82
CA ARG A 209 5.05 -27.33 35.62
C ARG A 209 4.63 -28.76 35.98
N PHE A 210 3.34 -28.98 36.21
CA PHE A 210 2.80 -30.26 36.67
C PHE A 210 1.94 -30.99 35.64
N ARG A 211 1.48 -30.29 34.59
CA ARG A 211 0.56 -30.84 33.59
C ARG A 211 1.00 -30.52 32.16
N SER A 212 0.46 -31.28 31.21
CA SER A 212 0.63 -31.09 29.77
C SER A 212 -0.74 -30.98 29.09
N CYS A 213 -0.80 -30.39 27.89
CA CYS A 213 -1.98 -30.42 27.03
C CYS A 213 -1.71 -31.32 25.83
N CYS A 214 -2.43 -32.43 25.72
CA CYS A 214 -2.30 -33.39 24.63
C CYS A 214 -3.63 -33.44 23.87
N ASN A 215 -3.63 -32.96 22.62
CA ASN A 215 -4.81 -32.88 21.74
C ASN A 215 -6.06 -32.34 22.46
N GLY A 216 -5.92 -31.21 23.16
CA GLY A 216 -7.04 -30.56 23.86
C GLY A 216 -7.40 -31.16 25.22
N LYS A 217 -6.72 -32.23 25.67
CA LYS A 217 -6.92 -32.83 27.01
C LYS A 217 -5.76 -32.47 27.94
N ILE A 218 -6.08 -31.98 29.13
CA ILE A 218 -5.08 -31.75 30.19
C ILE A 218 -4.73 -33.09 30.83
N THR A 219 -3.44 -33.40 30.88
CA THR A 219 -2.90 -34.66 31.41
C THR A 219 -1.77 -34.39 32.40
N SER A 220 -1.23 -35.44 33.04
CA SER A 220 -0.01 -35.34 33.85
C SER A 220 1.17 -34.86 33.00
N LYS A 221 2.17 -34.22 33.63
CA LYS A 221 3.37 -33.77 32.92
C LYS A 221 4.04 -34.92 32.17
N GLY A 222 4.26 -34.72 30.88
CA GLY A 222 4.90 -35.72 30.03
C GLY A 222 4.80 -35.38 28.55
N SER A 223 5.37 -36.26 27.72
CA SER A 223 5.26 -36.21 26.27
C SER A 223 3.89 -36.70 25.82
N CYS A 224 3.37 -36.15 24.73
CA CYS A 224 2.03 -36.49 24.24
C CYS A 224 2.05 -37.64 23.24
N CYS A 225 1.06 -38.54 23.36
CA CYS A 225 0.72 -39.55 22.39
C CYS A 225 -0.80 -39.51 22.19
N GLY A 226 -1.25 -38.83 21.14
CA GLY A 226 -2.67 -38.50 20.96
C GLY A 226 -3.18 -37.60 22.11
N THR A 227 -4.21 -38.06 22.83
CA THR A 227 -4.82 -37.33 23.97
C THR A 227 -4.24 -37.70 25.33
N ARG A 228 -3.24 -38.60 25.38
CA ARG A 228 -2.61 -39.09 26.60
C ARG A 228 -1.18 -38.56 26.72
N SER A 229 -0.70 -38.40 27.95
CA SER A 229 0.73 -38.18 28.21
C SER A 229 1.40 -39.44 28.74
N TYR A 230 2.72 -39.50 28.56
CA TYR A 230 3.60 -40.53 29.10
C TYR A 230 4.95 -39.93 29.50
N ASP A 231 5.67 -40.61 30.40
CA ASP A 231 7.05 -40.26 30.73
C ASP A 231 8.00 -40.81 29.65
N TYR A 232 8.66 -39.92 28.91
CA TYR A 232 9.59 -40.27 27.84
C TYR A 232 10.81 -41.07 28.31
N ARG A 233 11.08 -41.08 29.63
CA ARG A 233 12.14 -41.89 30.23
C ARG A 233 11.79 -43.37 30.23
N PHE A 234 10.50 -43.72 30.27
CA PHE A 234 10.01 -45.09 30.38
C PHE A 234 9.19 -45.56 29.17
N GLY A 235 8.63 -44.64 28.40
CA GLY A 235 7.76 -44.96 27.26
C GLY A 235 8.17 -44.30 25.95
N SER A 236 7.50 -44.70 24.87
CA SER A 236 7.58 -44.11 23.53
C SER A 236 6.18 -44.07 22.89
N CYS A 237 5.97 -43.20 21.90
CA CYS A 237 4.71 -43.14 21.16
C CYS A 237 4.91 -43.70 19.75
N CYS A 238 4.36 -44.88 19.49
CA CYS A 238 4.47 -45.56 18.20
C CYS A 238 3.09 -45.69 17.58
N GLY A 239 2.88 -45.08 16.41
CA GLY A 239 1.59 -45.14 15.69
C GLY A 239 0.39 -44.69 16.53
N GLY A 240 0.58 -43.76 17.47
CA GLY A 240 -0.47 -43.28 18.38
C GLY A 240 -0.69 -44.13 19.64
N MET A 241 0.06 -45.22 19.83
CA MET A 241 0.04 -46.03 21.05
C MET A 241 1.24 -45.74 21.95
N ILE A 242 1.01 -45.69 23.26
CA ILE A 242 2.08 -45.59 24.26
C ILE A 242 2.63 -47.00 24.48
N THR A 243 3.91 -47.18 24.20
CA THR A 243 4.64 -48.44 24.34
C THR A 243 5.81 -48.27 25.31
N SER A 244 6.51 -49.36 25.66
CA SER A 244 7.78 -49.27 26.37
C SER A 244 8.82 -48.48 25.56
N LYS A 245 9.80 -47.88 26.25
CA LYS A 245 10.85 -47.09 25.61
C LYS A 245 11.61 -47.91 24.56
N GLY A 246 11.66 -47.39 23.35
CA GLY A 246 12.32 -48.05 22.22
C GLY A 246 12.14 -47.30 20.91
N SER A 247 12.66 -47.87 19.83
CA SER A 247 12.38 -47.38 18.47
C SER A 247 11.05 -47.95 17.98
N CYS A 248 10.37 -47.23 17.09
CA CYS A 248 9.05 -47.61 16.60
C CYS A 248 9.11 -48.37 15.27
N CYS A 249 8.31 -49.44 15.16
CA CYS A 249 7.98 -50.11 13.92
C CYS A 249 6.44 -50.18 13.81
N GLY A 250 5.85 -49.22 13.08
CA GLY A 250 4.40 -49.03 13.09
C GLY A 250 3.90 -48.62 14.48
N THR A 251 3.03 -49.43 15.08
CA THR A 251 2.44 -49.20 16.41
C THR A 251 3.20 -49.87 17.56
N ILE A 252 4.26 -50.62 17.27
CA ILE A 252 5.00 -51.43 18.25
C ILE A 252 6.38 -50.82 18.49
N SER A 253 6.86 -50.82 19.74
CA SER A 253 8.26 -50.48 20.04
C SER A 253 9.17 -51.70 20.11
N TYR A 254 10.44 -51.50 19.78
CA TYR A 254 11.50 -52.49 19.90
C TYR A 254 12.80 -51.88 20.42
N ASP A 255 13.64 -52.70 21.04
CA ASP A 255 15.00 -52.31 21.45
C ASP A 255 15.93 -52.29 20.22
N ASN A 256 16.32 -51.10 19.80
CA ASN A 256 17.18 -50.90 18.63
C ASN A 256 18.62 -51.36 18.84
N ARG A 257 19.00 -51.79 20.05
CA ARG A 257 20.27 -52.45 20.30
C ARG A 257 20.29 -53.85 19.69
N PHE A 258 19.15 -54.55 19.69
CA PHE A 258 19.05 -55.95 19.27
C PHE A 258 18.18 -56.18 18.02
N ARG A 259 17.26 -55.26 17.70
CA ARG A 259 16.29 -55.41 16.62
C ARG A 259 16.31 -54.22 15.64
N SER A 260 15.77 -54.41 14.44
CA SER A 260 15.57 -53.37 13.42
C SER A 260 14.18 -53.49 12.78
N CYS A 261 13.61 -52.38 12.31
CA CYS A 261 12.35 -52.38 11.56
C CYS A 261 12.65 -52.39 10.05
N CYS A 262 12.25 -53.45 9.33
CA CYS A 262 12.37 -53.53 7.87
C CYS A 262 10.96 -53.70 7.29
N ARG A 263 10.53 -52.78 6.42
CA ARG A 263 9.20 -52.81 5.76
C ARG A 263 8.03 -53.07 6.72
N GLY A 264 8.07 -52.46 7.91
CA GLY A 264 7.02 -52.59 8.93
C GLY A 264 7.07 -53.88 9.76
N LYS A 265 8.08 -54.74 9.59
CA LYS A 265 8.32 -55.93 10.43
C LYS A 265 9.57 -55.77 11.28
N ILE A 266 9.51 -56.22 12.53
CA ILE A 266 10.64 -56.21 13.46
C ILE A 266 11.49 -57.47 13.22
N THR A 267 12.75 -57.29 12.84
CA THR A 267 13.73 -58.36 12.63
C THR A 267 14.89 -58.25 13.61
N SER A 268 15.74 -59.27 13.70
CA SER A 268 17.08 -59.13 14.31
C SER A 268 17.88 -58.04 13.61
N LYS A 269 18.71 -57.33 14.37
CA LYS A 269 19.55 -56.26 13.87
C LYS A 269 20.56 -56.81 12.84
N GLY A 270 20.70 -56.12 11.71
CA GLY A 270 21.50 -56.57 10.56
C GLY A 270 20.74 -57.44 9.55
N SER A 271 19.58 -58.00 9.93
CA SER A 271 18.82 -58.90 9.05
C SER A 271 17.98 -58.20 7.97
N CYS A 272 17.93 -56.86 7.96
CA CYS A 272 17.34 -56.14 6.82
C CYS A 272 18.16 -56.38 5.53
N PHE A 273 19.46 -56.66 5.64
CA PHE A 273 20.33 -56.95 4.49
C PHE A 273 20.28 -58.44 4.07
N SER A 274 20.04 -59.37 5.00
CA SER A 274 19.99 -60.80 4.69
C SER A 274 18.72 -61.23 3.94
N GLN A 275 17.72 -60.36 3.79
CA GLN A 275 16.62 -60.57 2.83
C GLN A 275 17.05 -60.39 1.37
N PHE A 276 18.25 -59.87 1.11
CA PHE A 276 18.80 -59.74 -0.24
C PHE A 276 19.83 -60.83 -0.59
N VAL A 277 20.28 -61.63 0.37
CA VAL A 277 21.32 -62.65 0.13
C VAL A 277 20.94 -63.96 0.82
N ALA A 278 19.95 -64.64 0.27
CA ALA A 278 19.70 -66.04 0.59
C ALA A 278 19.42 -66.83 -0.70
N TYR A 279 20.47 -67.58 -1.10
CA TYR A 279 20.50 -68.78 -1.94
C TYR A 279 20.35 -68.70 -3.47
N ASP A 280 21.46 -68.98 -4.18
CA ASP A 280 21.56 -70.18 -5.04
C ASP A 280 23.03 -70.66 -5.18
N PRO A 281 23.41 -71.84 -4.64
CA PRO A 281 24.72 -72.47 -4.87
C PRO A 281 24.85 -73.25 -6.19
N LEU A 282 23.84 -73.29 -7.07
CA LEU A 282 23.85 -74.10 -8.30
C LEU A 282 23.78 -73.31 -9.61
N SER A 283 23.64 -71.98 -9.60
CA SER A 283 23.75 -71.19 -10.83
C SER A 283 25.21 -70.86 -11.15
N ARG A 284 25.87 -71.74 -11.93
CA ARG A 284 27.05 -71.35 -12.73
C ARG A 284 26.64 -70.21 -13.67
N GLY A 285 27.05 -68.99 -13.34
CA GLY A 285 27.29 -67.91 -14.30
C GLY A 285 26.19 -66.87 -14.47
N LYS A 286 26.61 -65.61 -14.25
CA LYS A 286 26.06 -64.32 -14.72
C LYS A 286 24.83 -63.71 -14.01
N VAL A 287 25.16 -62.85 -13.04
CA VAL A 287 24.84 -61.41 -12.91
C VAL A 287 23.41 -60.95 -13.21
N ILE A 288 22.77 -60.37 -12.19
CA ILE A 288 22.29 -58.97 -12.22
C ILE A 288 22.84 -58.27 -10.97
#